data_AF-A0A6I6HCR5-F1
#
_entry.id   AF-A0A6I6HCR5-F1
#
_cell.length_a   1.000
_cell.length_b   1.000
_cell.length_c   1.000
_cell.angle_alpha   90.00
_cell.angle_beta   90.00
_cell.angle_gamma   90.00
#
_symmetry.space_group_name_H-M   'P 1'
#
loop_
_entity.id
_entity.type
_entity.pdbx_description
1 polymer ?
#
loop_
_entity_poly.entity_id
_entity_poly.type
_entity_poly.pdbx_seq_one_letter_code
_entity_poly.pdbx_strand_id
1 'polypeptide(L)'
;MTAANQAPKPPTLYIEGPAFWTPTLPGWEAARAAFRGEGTLTDPPAKRPSPQVLAPAERRRAPDTVALALEVAAASMAGAGRNAADVPCVFVSAHGDLSINDYMCSTLATDPTVLSPTRFHNSVHNAAVGYWTIGTGCMAASNSVSAYENSFAAGLLEAAVQCAADHSPVLLVGYDTPTVGALTSVTDSQGLLAVALVIAPERTERTVASFDWSTESGNGNVPAPLSAAAKTLAHINPMAHALSLFESLARVADDDPPAPLDLPLSSTLALRLQLQQVRD
;
A
#
# COMPACT_ATOMS: atom_id res chain seq x y z
N MET A 1 35.58 -4.49 27.03
CA MET A 1 34.28 -5.08 26.64
C MET A 1 33.29 -3.95 26.48
N THR A 2 33.19 -3.40 25.27
CA THR A 2 32.11 -2.50 24.90
C THR A 2 30.84 -3.32 24.85
N ALA A 3 29.90 -3.07 25.76
CA ALA A 3 28.53 -3.55 25.61
C ALA A 3 28.07 -3.06 24.23
N ALA A 4 27.86 -3.98 23.29
CA ALA A 4 27.27 -3.63 22.02
C ALA A 4 25.94 -2.94 22.34
N ASN A 5 25.83 -1.67 21.97
CA ASN A 5 24.63 -0.87 22.16
C ASN A 5 23.54 -1.49 21.26
N GLN A 6 22.84 -2.50 21.77
CA GLN A 6 21.70 -3.08 21.07
C GLN A 6 20.68 -1.97 20.90
N ALA A 7 20.31 -1.69 19.65
CA ALA A 7 19.24 -0.76 19.36
C ALA A 7 18.00 -1.20 20.16
N PRO A 8 17.28 -0.27 20.81
CA PRO A 8 16.09 -0.61 21.58
C PRO A 8 15.09 -1.33 20.68
N LYS A 9 14.52 -2.44 21.18
CA LYS A 9 13.44 -3.16 20.47
C LYS A 9 12.28 -2.17 20.29
N PRO A 10 11.78 -1.94 19.06
CA PRO A 10 10.63 -1.08 18.87
C PRO A 10 9.37 -1.68 19.51
N PRO A 11 8.36 -0.86 19.85
CA PRO A 11 7.12 -1.35 20.43
C PRO A 11 6.36 -2.24 19.44
N THR A 12 5.62 -3.21 19.97
CA THR A 12 4.60 -3.94 19.22
C THR A 12 3.54 -2.95 18.72
N LEU A 13 3.13 -3.09 17.46
CA LEU A 13 2.09 -2.26 16.85
C LEU A 13 0.91 -3.12 16.41
N TYR A 14 -0.19 -2.47 16.04
CA TYR A 14 -1.46 -3.11 15.74
C TYR A 14 -1.92 -2.74 14.33
N ILE A 15 -2.58 -3.68 13.64
CA ILE A 15 -3.13 -3.47 12.30
C ILE A 15 -4.65 -3.39 12.41
N GLU A 16 -5.22 -2.40 11.75
CA GLU A 16 -6.66 -2.17 11.63
C GLU A 16 -7.03 -1.91 10.17
N GLY A 17 -8.29 -2.18 9.82
CA GLY A 17 -8.86 -1.83 8.52
C GLY A 17 -8.02 -2.25 7.30
N PRO A 18 -7.59 -3.52 7.15
CA PRO A 18 -6.98 -3.97 5.91
C PRO A 18 -7.94 -3.73 4.73
N ALA A 19 -7.43 -3.14 3.66
CA ALA A 19 -8.13 -2.87 2.41
C ALA A 19 -7.28 -3.36 1.25
N PHE A 20 -7.92 -3.95 0.25
CA PHE A 20 -7.25 -4.53 -0.91
C PHE A 20 -8.11 -4.30 -2.15
N TRP A 21 -7.48 -3.97 -3.26
CA TRP A 21 -8.18 -3.81 -4.52
C TRP A 21 -7.32 -4.20 -5.72
N THR A 22 -7.88 -5.04 -6.57
CA THR A 22 -7.45 -5.31 -7.94
C THR A 22 -8.71 -5.66 -8.75
N PRO A 23 -8.72 -5.56 -10.10
CA PRO A 23 -9.92 -5.86 -10.88
C PRO A 23 -10.53 -7.23 -10.59
N THR A 24 -9.72 -8.24 -10.26
CA THR A 24 -10.19 -9.59 -9.95
C THR A 24 -10.54 -9.82 -8.47
N LEU A 25 -10.13 -8.94 -7.56
CA LEU A 25 -10.45 -8.98 -6.12
C LEU A 25 -10.80 -7.56 -5.62
N PRO A 26 -12.00 -7.05 -5.96
CA PRO A 26 -12.41 -5.69 -5.64
C PRO A 26 -12.90 -5.58 -4.19
N GLY A 27 -11.97 -5.41 -3.25
CA GLY A 27 -12.26 -5.23 -1.83
C GLY A 27 -11.64 -6.32 -0.95
N TRP A 28 -11.44 -5.97 0.32
CA TRP A 28 -10.75 -6.85 1.26
C TRP A 28 -11.49 -8.17 1.52
N GLU A 29 -12.82 -8.16 1.63
CA GLU A 29 -13.57 -9.41 1.88
C GLU A 29 -13.40 -10.41 0.73
N ALA A 30 -13.45 -9.94 -0.52
CA ALA A 30 -13.21 -10.78 -1.69
C ALA A 30 -11.76 -11.31 -1.72
N ALA A 31 -10.78 -10.44 -1.47
CA ALA A 31 -9.38 -10.81 -1.41
C ALA A 31 -9.08 -11.82 -0.29
N ARG A 32 -9.61 -11.58 0.91
CA ARG A 32 -9.46 -12.44 2.09
C ARG A 32 -10.01 -13.85 1.82
N ALA A 33 -11.23 -13.95 1.29
CA ALA A 33 -11.82 -15.25 0.94
C ALA A 33 -10.97 -15.99 -0.11
N ALA A 34 -10.53 -15.28 -1.16
CA ALA A 34 -9.70 -15.88 -2.22
C ALA A 34 -8.31 -16.31 -1.72
N PHE A 35 -7.67 -15.53 -0.84
CA PHE A 35 -6.39 -15.88 -0.21
C PHE A 35 -6.50 -17.07 0.75
N ARG A 36 -7.68 -17.30 1.33
CA ARG A 36 -7.98 -18.51 2.12
C ARG A 36 -8.33 -19.72 1.25
N GLY A 37 -8.54 -19.54 -0.06
CA GLY A 37 -9.03 -20.58 -0.97
C GLY A 37 -10.53 -20.84 -0.85
N GLU A 38 -11.26 -19.96 -0.17
CA GLU A 38 -12.69 -20.03 0.10
C GLU A 38 -13.51 -19.19 -0.92
N GLY A 39 -12.83 -18.31 -1.68
CA GLY A 39 -13.43 -17.43 -2.68
C GLY A 39 -12.82 -17.61 -4.08
N THR A 40 -13.48 -17.04 -5.09
CA THR A 40 -13.05 -17.07 -6.49
C THR A 40 -12.65 -15.67 -6.97
N LEU A 41 -11.85 -15.62 -8.04
CA LEU A 41 -11.60 -14.36 -8.75
C LEU A 41 -12.90 -13.85 -9.39
N THR A 42 -13.05 -12.53 -9.43
CA THR A 42 -14.19 -11.85 -10.04
C THR A 42 -14.10 -11.94 -11.56
N ASP A 43 -15.17 -12.42 -12.21
CA ASP A 43 -15.32 -12.53 -13.66
C ASP A 43 -16.74 -12.09 -14.09
N PRO A 44 -16.89 -11.07 -14.95
CA PRO A 44 -15.83 -10.24 -15.55
C PRO A 44 -15.10 -9.38 -14.50
N PRO A 45 -13.82 -9.03 -14.72
CA PRO A 45 -13.08 -8.16 -13.81
C PRO A 45 -13.80 -6.83 -13.55
N ALA A 46 -13.70 -6.36 -12.31
CA ALA A 46 -14.25 -5.08 -11.88
C ALA A 46 -13.64 -3.92 -12.69
N LYS A 47 -14.48 -2.93 -12.99
CA LYS A 47 -14.02 -1.68 -13.58
C LYS A 47 -13.22 -0.89 -12.56
N ARG A 48 -12.40 0.04 -13.06
CA ARG A 48 -11.67 1.04 -12.26
C ARG A 48 -12.58 1.65 -11.17
N PRO A 49 -12.07 1.83 -9.94
CA PRO A 49 -12.86 2.38 -8.84
C PRO A 49 -13.21 3.86 -9.05
N SER A 50 -14.23 4.31 -8.33
CA SER A 50 -14.78 5.66 -8.40
C SER A 50 -14.95 6.20 -6.98
N PRO A 51 -13.84 6.62 -6.33
CA PRO A 51 -13.83 6.89 -4.90
C PRO A 51 -14.69 8.09 -4.55
N GLN A 52 -15.56 7.92 -3.54
CA GLN A 52 -16.56 8.92 -3.17
C GLN A 52 -15.98 10.13 -2.42
N VAL A 53 -14.74 10.01 -1.92
CA VAL A 53 -13.99 11.09 -1.27
C VAL A 53 -13.73 12.29 -2.20
N LEU A 54 -13.73 12.06 -3.52
CA LEU A 54 -13.61 13.13 -4.51
C LEU A 54 -14.97 13.66 -4.92
N ALA A 55 -15.08 14.98 -5.06
CA ALA A 55 -16.22 15.61 -5.71
C ALA A 55 -16.32 15.16 -7.19
N PRO A 56 -17.52 15.19 -7.81
CA PRO A 56 -17.75 14.55 -9.11
C PRO A 56 -16.89 15.07 -10.27
N ALA A 57 -16.41 16.31 -10.24
CA ALA A 57 -15.56 16.85 -11.30
C ALA A 57 -14.13 16.31 -11.20
N GLU A 58 -13.56 16.34 -9.99
CA GLU A 58 -12.24 15.82 -9.64
C GLU A 58 -12.19 14.32 -9.87
N ARG A 59 -13.23 13.59 -9.43
CA ARG A 59 -13.33 12.13 -9.61
C ARG A 59 -13.26 11.69 -11.07
N ARG A 60 -13.89 12.45 -11.97
CA ARG A 60 -13.86 12.17 -13.43
C ARG A 60 -12.49 12.44 -14.07
N ARG A 61 -11.66 13.28 -13.43
CA ARG A 61 -10.35 13.71 -13.96
C ARG A 61 -9.17 13.04 -13.25
N ALA A 62 -9.41 12.41 -12.11
CA ALA A 62 -8.41 11.66 -11.39
C ALA A 62 -7.78 10.61 -12.32
N PRO A 63 -6.47 10.38 -12.25
CA PRO A 63 -5.86 9.23 -12.92
C PRO A 63 -6.13 7.92 -12.15
N ASP A 64 -5.72 6.80 -12.73
CA ASP A 64 -5.93 5.47 -12.17
C ASP A 64 -5.24 5.33 -10.81
N THR A 65 -4.01 5.82 -10.69
CA THR A 65 -3.23 5.84 -9.43
C THR A 65 -4.01 6.48 -8.28
N VAL A 66 -4.54 7.68 -8.51
CA VAL A 66 -5.34 8.43 -7.53
C VAL A 66 -6.64 7.68 -7.21
N ALA A 67 -7.34 7.17 -8.22
CA ALA A 67 -8.60 6.47 -7.98
C ALA A 67 -8.42 5.20 -7.14
N LEU A 68 -7.40 4.41 -7.44
CA LEU A 68 -7.06 3.21 -6.68
C LEU A 68 -6.67 3.55 -5.24
N ALA A 69 -5.72 4.46 -5.07
CA ALA A 69 -5.19 4.81 -3.76
C ALA A 69 -6.31 5.32 -2.82
N LEU A 70 -7.17 6.21 -3.34
CA LEU A 70 -8.27 6.77 -2.54
C LEU A 70 -9.36 5.75 -2.22
N GLU A 71 -9.60 4.77 -3.10
CA GLU A 71 -10.57 3.70 -2.85
C GLU A 71 -10.14 2.85 -1.65
N VAL A 72 -8.90 2.34 -1.65
CA VAL A 72 -8.40 1.51 -0.55
C VAL A 72 -8.17 2.32 0.72
N ALA A 73 -7.75 3.59 0.61
CA ALA A 73 -7.61 4.50 1.75
C ALA A 73 -8.96 4.70 2.46
N ALA A 74 -10.02 5.02 1.71
CA ALA A 74 -11.35 5.19 2.26
C ALA A 74 -11.88 3.90 2.90
N ALA A 75 -11.70 2.76 2.24
CA ALA A 75 -12.10 1.46 2.76
C ALA A 75 -11.34 1.11 4.06
N SER A 76 -10.04 1.42 4.13
CA SER A 76 -9.21 1.15 5.30
C SER A 76 -9.64 2.00 6.50
N MET A 77 -9.83 3.31 6.30
CA MET A 77 -10.31 4.21 7.35
C MET A 77 -11.70 3.80 7.87
N ALA A 78 -12.60 3.41 6.96
CA ALA A 78 -13.92 2.90 7.34
C ALA A 78 -13.82 1.59 8.15
N GLY A 79 -12.97 0.65 7.72
CA GLY A 79 -12.73 -0.60 8.44
C GLY A 79 -12.10 -0.40 9.82
N ALA A 80 -11.19 0.58 9.95
CA ALA A 80 -10.57 0.97 11.21
C ALA A 80 -11.51 1.81 12.12
N GLY A 81 -12.63 2.32 11.60
CA GLY A 81 -13.55 3.17 12.35
C GLY A 81 -12.96 4.53 12.73
N ARG A 82 -12.02 5.05 11.93
CA ARG A 82 -11.28 6.28 12.22
C ARG A 82 -11.71 7.43 11.32
N ASN A 83 -11.64 8.66 11.84
CA ASN A 83 -11.88 9.86 11.04
C ASN A 83 -10.65 10.16 10.16
N ALA A 84 -10.84 10.15 8.84
CA ALA A 84 -9.77 10.40 7.88
C ALA A 84 -9.11 11.78 8.00
N ALA A 85 -9.82 12.77 8.54
CA ALA A 85 -9.30 14.13 8.72
C ALA A 85 -8.21 14.24 9.81
N ASP A 86 -8.11 13.25 10.71
CA ASP A 86 -7.28 13.32 11.91
C ASP A 86 -6.05 12.39 11.86
N VAL A 87 -5.93 11.57 10.82
CA VAL A 87 -4.94 10.48 10.77
C VAL A 87 -3.81 10.81 9.79
N PRO A 88 -2.55 10.91 10.26
CA PRO A 88 -1.37 10.97 9.40
C PRO A 88 -1.33 9.84 8.39
N CYS A 89 -0.75 10.08 7.22
CA CYS A 89 -0.72 9.07 6.16
C CYS A 89 0.60 8.97 5.41
N VAL A 90 0.89 7.75 4.94
CA VAL A 90 2.02 7.40 4.10
C VAL A 90 1.47 6.74 2.84
N PHE A 91 1.67 7.38 1.70
CA PHE A 91 1.29 6.85 0.39
C PHE A 91 2.55 6.34 -0.32
N VAL A 92 2.47 5.14 -0.87
CA VAL A 92 3.60 4.47 -1.51
C VAL A 92 3.25 4.05 -2.94
N SER A 93 4.21 4.24 -3.83
CA SER A 93 4.18 3.74 -5.20
C SER A 93 5.63 3.59 -5.65
N ALA A 94 5.92 2.58 -6.46
CA ALA A 94 7.27 2.44 -7.01
C ALA A 94 7.59 3.55 -8.00
N HIS A 95 6.60 3.97 -8.79
CA HIS A 95 6.85 4.79 -9.97
C HIS A 95 5.95 6.03 -10.10
N GLY A 96 4.97 6.20 -9.21
CA GLY A 96 3.92 7.19 -9.37
C GLY A 96 3.06 6.90 -10.61
N ASP A 97 2.60 7.96 -11.29
CA ASP A 97 1.73 7.80 -12.46
C ASP A 97 2.52 7.64 -13.76
N LEU A 98 2.77 6.38 -14.13
CA LEU A 98 3.51 6.02 -15.34
C LEU A 98 2.82 6.47 -16.63
N SER A 99 1.47 6.47 -16.66
CA SER A 99 0.71 6.90 -17.84
C SER A 99 0.81 8.40 -18.08
N ILE A 100 0.80 9.19 -17.01
CA ILE A 100 1.04 10.63 -17.09
C ILE A 100 2.50 10.89 -17.48
N ASN A 101 3.46 10.19 -16.90
CA ASN A 101 4.87 10.37 -17.23
C ASN A 101 5.17 10.10 -18.72
N ASP A 102 4.64 9.02 -19.29
CA ASP A 102 4.76 8.73 -20.72
C ASP A 102 4.15 9.84 -21.60
N TYR A 103 2.96 10.33 -21.23
CA TYR A 103 2.34 11.46 -21.92
C TYR A 103 3.20 12.73 -21.85
N MET A 104 3.72 13.06 -20.67
CA MET A 104 4.51 14.27 -20.44
C MET A 104 5.77 14.25 -21.31
N CYS A 105 6.51 13.15 -21.26
CA CYS A 105 7.72 12.96 -22.07
C CYS A 105 7.42 12.99 -23.57
N SER A 106 6.37 12.27 -24.01
CA SER A 106 5.97 12.25 -25.43
C SER A 106 5.55 13.62 -25.93
N THR A 107 4.80 14.39 -25.13
CA THR A 107 4.37 15.75 -25.47
C THR A 107 5.57 16.69 -25.58
N LEU A 108 6.47 16.67 -24.60
CA LEU A 108 7.69 17.50 -24.62
C LEU A 108 8.61 17.14 -25.79
N ALA A 109 8.67 15.89 -26.22
CA ALA A 109 9.48 15.47 -27.35
C ALA A 109 8.89 15.91 -28.71
N THR A 110 7.57 16.08 -28.80
CA THR A 110 6.85 16.31 -30.07
C THR A 110 6.38 17.75 -30.25
N ASP A 111 5.69 18.31 -29.26
CA ASP A 111 5.24 19.70 -29.21
C ASP A 111 5.14 20.17 -27.74
N PRO A 112 6.21 20.77 -27.19
CA PRO A 112 6.23 21.24 -25.80
C PRO A 112 5.13 22.25 -25.45
N THR A 113 4.55 22.94 -26.43
CA THR A 113 3.63 24.06 -26.17
C THR A 113 2.22 23.60 -25.80
N VAL A 114 1.88 22.33 -26.05
CA VAL A 114 0.52 21.77 -25.81
C VAL A 114 0.39 21.00 -24.49
N LEU A 115 1.36 21.16 -23.59
CA LEU A 115 1.38 20.46 -22.31
C LEU A 115 0.16 20.79 -21.45
N SER A 116 -0.62 19.77 -21.08
CA SER A 116 -1.81 19.95 -20.24
C SER A 116 -1.43 20.31 -18.79
N PRO A 117 -1.87 21.47 -18.25
CA PRO A 117 -1.62 21.83 -16.85
C PRO A 117 -2.19 20.81 -15.86
N THR A 118 -3.36 20.23 -16.16
CA THR A 118 -4.00 19.21 -15.32
C THR A 118 -3.16 17.93 -15.26
N ARG A 119 -2.61 17.49 -16.39
CA ARG A 119 -1.75 16.29 -16.40
C ARG A 119 -0.42 16.56 -15.70
N PHE A 120 0.15 17.76 -15.85
CA PHE A 120 1.33 18.16 -15.10
C PHE A 120 1.11 18.15 -13.58
N HIS A 121 -0.01 18.67 -13.08
CA HIS A 121 -0.30 18.61 -11.65
C HIS A 121 -0.39 17.17 -11.13
N ASN A 122 -0.85 16.23 -11.96
CA ASN A 122 -0.95 14.82 -11.60
C ASN A 122 0.34 14.02 -11.86
N SER A 123 1.43 14.65 -12.34
CA SER A 123 2.71 13.96 -12.61
C SER A 123 3.61 13.85 -11.38
N VAL A 124 3.33 14.63 -10.33
CA VAL A 124 4.10 14.55 -9.09
C VAL A 124 3.73 13.27 -8.32
N HIS A 125 4.73 12.63 -7.71
CA HIS A 125 4.56 11.37 -7.00
C HIS A 125 3.51 11.45 -5.88
N ASN A 126 3.43 12.61 -5.21
CA ASN A 126 2.51 12.88 -4.12
C ASN A 126 1.09 13.29 -4.57
N ALA A 127 0.74 13.17 -5.86
CA ALA A 127 -0.59 13.56 -6.33
C ALA A 127 -1.70 12.80 -5.57
N ALA A 128 -1.57 11.49 -5.39
CA ALA A 128 -2.58 10.69 -4.68
C ALA A 128 -2.79 11.13 -3.23
N VAL A 129 -1.72 11.37 -2.47
CA VAL A 129 -1.84 11.86 -1.10
C VAL A 129 -2.41 13.28 -1.05
N GLY A 130 -2.07 14.14 -2.01
CA GLY A 130 -2.66 15.47 -2.13
C GLY A 130 -4.18 15.43 -2.38
N TYR A 131 -4.64 14.54 -3.26
CA TYR A 131 -6.07 14.33 -3.48
C TYR A 131 -6.77 13.77 -2.23
N TRP A 132 -6.10 12.88 -1.50
CA TRP A 132 -6.62 12.32 -0.25
C TRP A 132 -6.81 13.43 0.80
N THR A 133 -5.78 14.20 1.10
CA THR A 133 -5.82 15.24 2.14
C THR A 133 -6.81 16.35 1.80
N ILE A 134 -6.90 16.76 0.54
CA ILE A 134 -7.92 17.72 0.07
C ILE A 134 -9.32 17.13 0.23
N GLY A 135 -9.52 15.88 -0.20
CA GLY A 135 -10.84 15.23 -0.17
C GLY A 135 -11.35 14.92 1.25
N THR A 136 -10.45 14.67 2.19
CA THR A 136 -10.80 14.37 3.59
C THR A 136 -10.69 15.58 4.51
N GLY A 137 -10.09 16.67 4.06
CA GLY A 137 -9.75 17.82 4.90
C GLY A 137 -8.63 17.51 5.92
N CYS A 138 -7.83 16.47 5.68
CA CYS A 138 -6.76 16.07 6.59
C CYS A 138 -5.62 17.09 6.57
N MET A 139 -5.31 17.63 7.75
CA MET A 139 -4.22 18.59 7.97
C MET A 139 -3.05 17.97 8.75
N ALA A 140 -3.12 16.67 9.05
CA ALA A 140 -2.04 15.92 9.68
C ALA A 140 -0.86 15.68 8.71
N ALA A 141 0.24 15.14 9.21
CA ALA A 141 1.42 14.83 8.39
C ALA A 141 1.07 13.85 7.26
N SER A 142 1.60 14.10 6.07
CA SER A 142 1.35 13.28 4.89
C SER A 142 2.63 13.06 4.10
N ASN A 143 3.05 11.81 3.93
CA ASN A 143 4.27 11.44 3.23
C ASN A 143 3.97 10.66 1.94
N SER A 144 4.86 10.80 0.96
CA SER A 144 4.83 10.01 -0.27
C SER A 144 6.20 9.37 -0.49
N VAL A 145 6.25 8.04 -0.52
CA VAL A 145 7.50 7.25 -0.50
C VAL A 145 7.62 6.40 -1.75
N SER A 146 8.83 6.35 -2.30
CA SER A 146 9.22 5.41 -3.34
C SER A 146 10.61 4.83 -3.01
N ALA A 147 10.74 3.52 -3.18
CA ALA A 147 11.97 2.75 -3.08
C ALA A 147 12.03 1.67 -4.17
N TYR A 148 11.56 2.00 -5.38
CA TYR A 148 11.46 1.06 -6.51
C TYR A 148 10.65 -0.19 -6.11
N GLU A 149 11.12 -1.40 -6.41
CA GLU A 149 10.45 -2.66 -6.03
C GLU A 149 10.24 -2.79 -4.51
N ASN A 150 11.05 -2.15 -3.67
CA ASN A 150 10.95 -2.23 -2.22
C ASN A 150 10.01 -1.18 -1.59
N SER A 151 9.25 -0.44 -2.41
CA SER A 151 8.44 0.70 -1.95
C SER A 151 7.43 0.35 -0.85
N PHE A 152 6.80 -0.83 -0.94
CA PHE A 152 5.84 -1.25 0.08
C PHE A 152 6.52 -1.44 1.45
N ALA A 153 7.64 -2.15 1.49
CA ALA A 153 8.40 -2.38 2.72
C ALA A 153 8.93 -1.06 3.31
N ALA A 154 9.42 -0.16 2.45
CA ALA A 154 9.93 1.14 2.87
C ALA A 154 8.84 2.01 3.50
N GLY A 155 7.65 2.08 2.91
CA GLY A 155 6.56 2.85 3.51
C GLY A 155 5.91 2.17 4.71
N LEU A 156 5.92 0.84 4.79
CA LEU A 156 5.52 0.14 6.01
C LEU A 156 6.46 0.45 7.18
N LEU A 157 7.78 0.48 6.93
CA LEU A 157 8.76 0.94 7.91
C LEU A 157 8.50 2.39 8.32
N GLU A 158 8.30 3.29 7.36
CA GLU A 158 7.99 4.71 7.62
C GLU A 158 6.75 4.88 8.50
N ALA A 159 5.65 4.20 8.16
CA ALA A 159 4.41 4.27 8.91
C ALA A 159 4.54 3.65 10.32
N ALA A 160 5.28 2.55 10.45
CA ALA A 160 5.55 1.92 11.75
C ALA A 160 6.43 2.82 12.65
N VAL A 161 7.45 3.47 12.09
CA VAL A 161 8.32 4.42 12.81
C VAL A 161 7.50 5.62 13.28
N GLN A 162 6.69 6.24 12.42
CA GLN A 162 5.84 7.36 12.81
C GLN A 162 4.85 6.96 13.91
N CYS A 163 4.15 5.84 13.74
CA CYS A 163 3.18 5.35 14.72
C CYS A 163 3.82 5.10 16.09
N ALA A 164 5.00 4.46 16.10
CA ALA A 164 5.74 4.18 17.32
C ALA A 164 6.31 5.43 17.99
N ALA A 165 6.79 6.41 17.21
CA ALA A 165 7.40 7.63 17.73
C ALA A 165 6.37 8.63 18.26
N ASP A 166 5.27 8.81 17.52
CA ASP A 166 4.25 9.82 17.83
C ASP A 166 3.09 9.26 18.66
N HIS A 167 3.09 7.95 18.92
CA HIS A 167 1.99 7.25 19.60
C HIS A 167 0.61 7.58 19.01
N SER A 168 0.54 7.61 17.67
CA SER A 168 -0.65 7.99 16.90
C SER A 168 -0.88 7.02 15.75
N PRO A 169 -2.13 6.68 15.39
CA PRO A 169 -2.40 5.84 14.23
C PRO A 169 -1.88 6.47 12.93
N VAL A 170 -1.40 5.65 11.99
CA VAL A 170 -0.94 6.07 10.67
C VAL A 170 -1.57 5.22 9.59
N LEU A 171 -2.17 5.86 8.59
CA LEU A 171 -2.69 5.18 7.40
C LEU A 171 -1.54 4.91 6.41
N LEU A 172 -1.33 3.65 6.06
CA LEU A 172 -0.45 3.25 4.96
C LEU A 172 -1.30 2.90 3.72
N VAL A 173 -0.94 3.46 2.56
CA VAL A 173 -1.59 3.18 1.28
C VAL A 173 -0.54 2.84 0.25
N GLY A 174 -0.63 1.68 -0.39
CA GLY A 174 0.21 1.29 -1.52
C GLY A 174 -0.59 1.12 -2.80
N TYR A 175 -0.06 1.61 -3.91
CA TYR A 175 -0.71 1.52 -5.21
C TYR A 175 0.32 1.53 -6.34
N ASP A 176 0.06 0.76 -7.39
CA ASP A 176 0.75 0.87 -8.67
C ASP A 176 -0.20 0.49 -9.82
N THR A 177 0.13 1.01 -11.00
CA THR A 177 -0.66 0.90 -12.24
C THR A 177 0.23 0.36 -13.37
N PRO A 178 -0.33 -0.11 -14.51
CA PRO A 178 0.50 -0.67 -15.56
C PRO A 178 1.38 0.40 -16.20
N THR A 179 2.52 -0.03 -16.74
CA THR A 179 3.33 0.78 -17.64
C THR A 179 2.62 0.98 -18.97
N VAL A 180 2.95 2.06 -19.67
CA VAL A 180 2.52 2.32 -21.03
C VAL A 180 3.67 2.89 -21.85
N GLY A 181 3.54 2.79 -23.18
CA GLY A 181 4.45 3.45 -24.11
C GLY A 181 5.91 3.04 -23.93
N ALA A 182 6.81 4.02 -23.90
CA ALA A 182 8.25 3.78 -23.87
C ALA A 182 8.72 3.19 -22.52
N LEU A 183 7.99 3.45 -21.43
CA LEU A 183 8.36 3.04 -20.07
C LEU A 183 8.28 1.52 -19.87
N THR A 184 7.49 0.81 -20.69
CA THR A 184 7.44 -0.66 -20.70
C THR A 184 8.77 -1.31 -21.08
N SER A 185 9.72 -0.57 -21.67
CA SER A 185 11.07 -1.08 -21.93
C SER A 185 12.01 -1.03 -20.71
N VAL A 186 11.60 -0.37 -19.63
CA VAL A 186 12.45 -0.09 -18.46
C VAL A 186 11.94 -0.75 -17.18
N THR A 187 10.62 -0.85 -17.01
CA THR A 187 10.00 -1.49 -15.84
C THR A 187 8.83 -2.36 -16.28
N ASP A 188 8.64 -3.50 -15.62
CA ASP A 188 7.56 -4.44 -15.87
C ASP A 188 6.51 -4.27 -14.76
N SER A 189 5.59 -3.33 -14.97
CA SER A 189 4.42 -3.13 -14.13
C SER A 189 3.19 -3.39 -14.97
N GLN A 190 2.41 -4.35 -14.55
CA GLN A 190 1.19 -4.84 -15.17
C GLN A 190 0.02 -4.61 -14.23
N GLY A 191 -1.17 -4.47 -14.81
CA GLY A 191 -2.43 -4.40 -14.06
C GLY A 191 -2.50 -3.32 -12.97
N LEU A 192 -3.61 -3.37 -12.23
CA LEU A 192 -3.94 -2.42 -11.18
C LEU A 192 -3.94 -3.15 -9.84
N LEU A 193 -3.18 -2.67 -8.87
CA LEU A 193 -3.14 -3.20 -7.51
C LEU A 193 -3.01 -2.06 -6.52
N ALA A 194 -3.87 -2.05 -5.51
CA ALA A 194 -3.73 -1.19 -4.35
C ALA A 194 -4.09 -1.91 -3.06
N VAL A 195 -3.47 -1.47 -1.98
CA VAL A 195 -3.61 -1.98 -0.63
C VAL A 195 -3.60 -0.82 0.36
N ALA A 196 -4.29 -0.97 1.48
CA ALA A 196 -4.15 -0.05 2.59
C ALA A 196 -4.38 -0.74 3.93
N LEU A 197 -3.82 -0.18 5.00
CA LEU A 197 -4.08 -0.58 6.37
C LEU A 197 -3.77 0.60 7.30
N VAL A 198 -4.36 0.59 8.49
CA VAL A 198 -3.98 1.52 9.56
C VAL A 198 -3.06 0.78 10.53
N ILE A 199 -1.94 1.41 10.86
CA ILE A 199 -1.03 0.98 11.92
C ILE A 199 -1.36 1.79 13.16
N ALA A 200 -1.74 1.13 14.24
CA ALA A 200 -2.12 1.74 15.51
C ALA A 200 -1.11 1.42 16.63
N PRO A 201 -0.88 2.35 17.57
CA PRO A 201 0.06 2.15 18.69
C PRO A 201 -0.56 1.31 19.82
N GLU A 202 -1.89 1.20 19.86
CA GLU A 202 -2.65 0.51 20.90
C GLU A 202 -3.72 -0.40 20.28
N ARG A 203 -4.05 -1.48 20.98
CA ARG A 203 -5.13 -2.40 20.61
C ARG A 203 -6.47 -1.69 20.72
N THR A 204 -7.35 -1.92 19.75
CA THR A 204 -8.75 -1.51 19.78
C THR A 204 -9.67 -2.70 19.43
N GLU A 205 -10.98 -2.49 19.51
CA GLU A 205 -11.97 -3.47 19.01
C GLU A 205 -11.87 -3.73 17.49
N ARG A 206 -11.17 -2.87 16.73
CA ARG A 206 -11.01 -2.98 15.27
C ARG A 206 -9.69 -3.62 14.87
N THR A 207 -8.85 -3.96 15.84
CA THR A 207 -7.57 -4.60 15.58
C THR A 207 -7.76 -5.99 14.99
N VAL A 208 -7.10 -6.27 13.88
CA VAL A 208 -7.13 -7.58 13.19
C VAL A 208 -5.88 -8.42 13.45
N ALA A 209 -4.75 -7.77 13.78
CA ALA A 209 -3.50 -8.43 14.13
C ALA A 209 -2.62 -7.46 14.95
N SER A 210 -1.70 -8.00 15.73
CA SER A 210 -0.53 -7.25 16.20
C SER A 210 0.71 -7.71 15.46
N PHE A 211 1.77 -6.88 15.46
CA PHE A 211 3.05 -7.27 14.90
C PHE A 211 4.22 -6.69 15.69
N ASP A 212 5.22 -7.53 15.89
CA ASP A 212 6.58 -7.09 16.22
C ASP A 212 7.32 -6.80 14.91
N TRP A 213 8.20 -5.79 14.94
CA TRP A 213 8.99 -5.41 13.78
C TRP A 213 10.45 -5.12 14.15
N SER A 214 11.35 -5.31 13.20
CA SER A 214 12.76 -4.96 13.32
C SER A 214 13.39 -4.77 11.94
N THR A 215 14.53 -4.09 11.88
CA THR A 215 15.39 -4.12 10.70
C THR A 215 16.44 -5.20 10.88
N GLU A 216 16.54 -6.12 9.93
CA GLU A 216 17.49 -7.22 9.94
C GLU A 216 18.52 -7.05 8.82
N SER A 217 19.77 -7.46 9.09
CA SER A 217 20.79 -7.51 8.05
C SER A 217 20.51 -8.67 7.08
N GLY A 218 20.54 -8.40 5.78
CA GLY A 218 20.24 -9.37 4.73
C GLY A 218 19.30 -8.80 3.67
N ASN A 219 19.18 -9.47 2.54
CA ASN A 219 18.34 -9.03 1.43
C ASN A 219 16.84 -9.32 1.62
N GLY A 220 16.45 -9.90 2.76
CA GLY A 220 15.08 -10.36 3.01
C GLY A 220 14.73 -11.64 2.25
N ASN A 221 13.57 -12.19 2.55
CA ASN A 221 13.00 -13.32 1.83
C ASN A 221 11.48 -13.17 1.86
N VAL A 222 10.92 -12.57 0.81
CA VAL A 222 9.46 -12.47 0.65
C VAL A 222 8.94 -13.89 0.42
N PRO A 223 8.07 -14.43 1.29
CA PRO A 223 7.51 -15.75 1.07
C PRO A 223 6.76 -15.81 -0.26
N ALA A 224 6.94 -16.90 -1.00
CA ALA A 224 6.19 -17.12 -2.23
C ALA A 224 4.68 -17.16 -1.93
N PRO A 225 3.84 -16.58 -2.80
CA PRO A 225 2.40 -16.61 -2.61
C PRO A 225 1.85 -18.03 -2.47
N LEU A 226 0.98 -18.23 -1.48
CA LEU A 226 0.47 -19.55 -1.12
C LEU A 226 -0.76 -19.92 -1.93
N SER A 227 -1.75 -19.03 -1.95
CA SER A 227 -3.04 -19.25 -2.61
C SER A 227 -2.95 -19.16 -4.13
N ALA A 228 -3.87 -19.83 -4.82
CA ALA A 228 -3.99 -19.69 -6.27
C ALA A 228 -4.27 -18.24 -6.68
N ALA A 229 -5.06 -17.52 -5.89
CA ALA A 229 -5.38 -16.12 -6.12
C ALA A 229 -4.16 -15.20 -5.99
N ALA A 230 -3.34 -15.34 -4.94
CA ALA A 230 -2.15 -14.50 -4.78
C ALA A 230 -1.07 -14.81 -5.83
N LYS A 231 -0.98 -16.07 -6.30
CA LYS A 231 -0.08 -16.46 -7.40
C LYS A 231 -0.38 -15.73 -8.71
N THR A 232 -1.64 -15.38 -8.99
CA THR A 232 -1.96 -14.59 -10.20
C THR A 232 -1.50 -13.13 -10.12
N LEU A 233 -1.19 -12.66 -8.90
CA LEU A 233 -0.77 -11.29 -8.63
C LEU A 233 0.73 -11.16 -8.32
N ALA A 234 1.45 -12.28 -8.17
CA ALA A 234 2.84 -12.32 -7.69
C ALA A 234 3.82 -11.43 -8.47
N HIS A 235 3.55 -11.23 -9.76
CA HIS A 235 4.39 -10.47 -10.69
C HIS A 235 3.57 -9.37 -11.39
N ILE A 236 2.45 -8.96 -10.80
CA ILE A 236 1.58 -7.96 -11.43
C ILE A 236 2.31 -6.62 -11.46
N ASN A 237 2.77 -6.10 -10.33
CA ASN A 237 3.53 -4.86 -10.24
C ASN A 237 4.29 -4.81 -8.91
N PRO A 238 5.10 -3.77 -8.64
CA PRO A 238 5.87 -3.67 -7.39
C PRO A 238 5.04 -3.77 -6.09
N MET A 239 3.75 -3.41 -6.11
CA MET A 239 2.88 -3.57 -4.93
C MET A 239 2.56 -5.04 -4.61
N ALA A 240 2.94 -6.00 -5.47
CA ALA A 240 2.86 -7.43 -5.18
C ALA A 240 3.66 -7.83 -3.92
N HIS A 241 4.65 -7.04 -3.51
CA HIS A 241 5.36 -7.26 -2.24
C HIS A 241 4.47 -7.11 -1.00
N ALA A 242 3.29 -6.50 -1.12
CA ALA A 242 2.29 -6.49 -0.06
C ALA A 242 1.54 -7.82 0.08
N LEU A 243 1.55 -8.69 -0.93
CA LEU A 243 0.73 -9.90 -0.96
C LEU A 243 1.04 -10.84 0.20
N SER A 244 2.31 -11.01 0.57
CA SER A 244 2.68 -11.90 1.68
C SER A 244 2.05 -11.42 3.00
N LEU A 245 2.08 -10.11 3.27
CA LEU A 245 1.43 -9.52 4.45
C LEU A 245 -0.09 -9.73 4.40
N PHE A 246 -0.73 -9.45 3.27
CA PHE A 246 -2.19 -9.58 3.15
C PHE A 246 -2.65 -11.05 3.17
N GLU A 247 -1.88 -12.00 2.61
CA GLU A 247 -2.16 -13.44 2.76
C GLU A 247 -2.01 -13.88 4.22
N SER A 248 -0.99 -13.41 4.93
CA SER A 248 -0.83 -13.68 6.36
C SER A 248 -1.98 -13.09 7.19
N LEU A 249 -2.41 -11.85 6.90
CA LEU A 249 -3.56 -11.22 7.57
C LEU A 249 -4.87 -11.99 7.29
N ALA A 250 -5.04 -12.56 6.10
CA ALA A 250 -6.21 -13.38 5.80
C ALA A 250 -6.29 -14.67 6.65
N ARG A 251 -5.14 -15.12 7.19
CA ARG A 251 -4.97 -16.39 7.91
C ARG A 251 -4.62 -16.21 9.40
N VAL A 252 -4.40 -14.99 9.88
CA VAL A 252 -3.94 -14.71 11.26
C VAL A 252 -4.91 -15.17 12.36
N ALA A 253 -6.15 -15.51 11.99
CA ALA A 253 -7.15 -16.08 12.90
C ALA A 253 -7.03 -17.60 13.07
N ASP A 254 -6.15 -18.26 12.33
CA ASP A 254 -5.88 -19.70 12.43
C ASP A 254 -4.90 -19.95 13.62
N ASP A 255 -4.99 -21.10 14.30
CA ASP A 255 -4.36 -21.35 15.63
C ASP A 255 -2.81 -21.24 15.65
N ASP A 256 -2.15 -21.36 14.51
CA ASP A 256 -0.68 -21.28 14.40
C ASP A 256 -0.23 -19.85 14.01
N PRO A 257 0.75 -19.27 14.73
CA PRO A 257 1.29 -17.98 14.37
C PRO A 257 1.93 -18.05 12.96
N PRO A 258 1.65 -17.09 12.07
CA PRO A 258 2.24 -17.07 10.74
C PRO A 258 3.76 -16.96 10.83
N ALA A 259 4.45 -17.56 9.87
CA ALA A 259 5.90 -17.42 9.74
C ALA A 259 6.30 -15.93 9.65
N PRO A 260 7.48 -15.54 10.17
CA PRO A 260 7.99 -14.19 9.99
C PRO A 260 8.05 -13.79 8.53
N LEU A 261 7.74 -12.53 8.25
CA LEU A 261 7.87 -11.92 6.92
C LEU A 261 9.13 -11.07 6.89
N ASP A 262 10.07 -11.37 6.00
CA ASP A 262 11.30 -10.60 5.81
C ASP A 262 11.20 -9.81 4.50
N LEU A 263 10.60 -8.60 4.57
CA LEU A 263 10.37 -7.75 3.42
C LEU A 263 11.66 -6.96 3.06
N PRO A 264 12.19 -7.06 1.82
CA PRO A 264 13.39 -6.34 1.43
C PRO A 264 13.22 -4.82 1.51
N LEU A 265 14.17 -4.13 2.16
CA LEU A 265 14.31 -2.67 2.12
C LEU A 265 15.42 -2.26 1.15
N SER A 266 16.48 -3.07 1.06
CA SER A 266 17.61 -2.91 0.13
C SER A 266 18.27 -4.26 -0.14
N SER A 267 19.38 -4.27 -0.87
CA SER A 267 20.19 -5.48 -1.09
C SER A 267 20.82 -6.07 0.19
N THR A 268 20.85 -5.29 1.29
CA THR A 268 21.52 -5.69 2.55
C THR A 268 20.68 -5.45 3.80
N LEU A 269 19.44 -4.98 3.65
CA LEU A 269 18.54 -4.69 4.76
C LEU A 269 17.13 -5.19 4.47
N ALA A 270 16.49 -5.80 5.46
CA ALA A 270 15.09 -6.23 5.41
C ALA A 270 14.31 -5.71 6.62
N LEU A 271 13.02 -5.46 6.41
CA LEU A 271 12.02 -5.26 7.44
C LEU A 271 11.45 -6.63 7.83
N ARG A 272 11.79 -7.10 9.03
CA ARG A 272 11.20 -8.30 9.60
C ARG A 272 9.91 -7.95 10.32
N LEU A 273 8.86 -8.72 10.07
CA LEU A 273 7.57 -8.62 10.75
C LEU A 273 7.21 -9.99 11.34
N GLN A 274 6.79 -10.00 12.60
CA GLN A 274 6.16 -11.17 13.22
C GLN A 274 4.72 -10.82 13.57
N LEU A 275 3.79 -11.22 12.69
CA LEU A 275 2.37 -11.10 12.95
C LEU A 275 1.94 -12.06 14.06
N GLN A 276 0.99 -11.60 14.87
CA GLN A 276 0.40 -12.35 15.97
C GLN A 276 -1.11 -12.13 15.97
N GLN A 277 -1.84 -13.18 16.33
CA GLN A 277 -3.27 -13.08 16.58
C GLN A 277 -3.53 -12.12 17.74
N VAL A 278 -4.60 -11.34 17.63
CA VAL A 278 -5.12 -10.55 18.74
C VAL A 278 -5.72 -11.51 19.76
N ARG A 279 -4.95 -11.89 20.78
CA ARG A 279 -5.47 -12.67 21.91
C ARG A 279 -6.26 -11.75 22.83
N ASP A 280 -7.36 -12.28 23.37
CA ASP A 280 -8.19 -11.58 24.35
C ASP A 280 -7.43 -11.26 25.64
#